data_AF-A0A183JS51-F1
#
_entry.id   AF-A0A183JS51-F1
#
_cell.length_a   1.000
_cell.length_b   1.000
_cell.length_c   1.000
_cell.angle_alpha   90.00
_cell.angle_beta   90.00
_cell.angle_gamma   90.00
#
_symmetry.space_group_name_H-M   'P 1'
#
loop_
_entity.id
_entity.type
_entity.pdbx_description
1 polymer ?
#
loop_
_entity_poly.entity_id
_entity_poly.type
_entity_poly.pdbx_seq_one_letter_code
_entity_poly.pdbx_strand_id
1 'polypeptide(L)'
;MEDVRTRRGAEIASDHHLVVAKMKMKLKKYWTNGQTALQTFNTAFLRDTVKLNKFKIALNNRFQALQDLMKEEETTMGDKWKGMKEALTSTCQEVLGLKKYHHKEWISTETLDKIKERKNK
;
A
#
# COMPACT_ATOMS: atom_id res chain seq x y z
N MET A 1 -30.79 6.45 -12.36
CA MET A 1 -31.25 5.72 -13.56
C MET A 1 -32.34 6.59 -14.12
N GLU A 2 -32.09 7.28 -15.23
CA GLU A 2 -32.96 8.41 -15.66
C GLU A 2 -33.74 8.09 -16.94
N ASP A 3 -33.30 7.12 -17.76
CA ASP A 3 -33.96 6.79 -19.02
C ASP A 3 -33.96 5.27 -19.21
N VAL A 4 -35.13 4.66 -18.99
CA VAL A 4 -35.38 3.23 -19.20
C VAL A 4 -36.45 3.11 -20.28
N ARG A 5 -36.12 2.41 -21.37
CA ARG A 5 -37.03 2.23 -22.50
C ARG A 5 -37.15 0.77 -22.86
N THR A 6 -38.39 0.35 -23.09
CA THR A 6 -38.72 -0.97 -23.60
C THR A 6 -38.62 -0.93 -25.12
N ARG A 7 -37.79 -1.80 -25.71
CA ARG A 7 -37.64 -1.97 -27.16
C ARG A 7 -38.25 -3.31 -27.58
N ARG A 8 -38.92 -3.34 -28.73
CA ARG A 8 -39.41 -4.60 -29.32
C ARG A 8 -38.21 -5.43 -29.79
N GLY A 9 -38.14 -6.69 -29.36
CA GLY A 9 -37.10 -7.63 -29.78
C GLY A 9 -37.30 -8.08 -31.24
N ALA A 10 -36.23 -8.60 -31.86
CA ALA A 10 -36.28 -9.14 -33.22
C ALA A 10 -36.86 -10.56 -33.29
N GLU A 11 -37.01 -11.24 -32.14
CA GLU A 11 -37.61 -12.59 -32.08
C GLU A 11 -39.12 -12.50 -31.85
N ILE A 12 -39.86 -12.96 -32.86
CA ILE A 12 -41.31 -12.83 -32.99
C ILE A 12 -42.10 -13.84 -32.13
N ALA A 13 -41.43 -14.83 -31.53
CA ALA A 13 -42.10 -15.95 -30.84
C ALA A 13 -41.88 -15.99 -29.31
N SER A 14 -41.23 -15.00 -28.70
CA SER A 14 -41.12 -14.93 -27.24
C SER A 14 -41.79 -13.66 -26.71
N ASP A 15 -42.65 -13.78 -25.69
CA ASP A 15 -43.37 -12.66 -25.05
C ASP A 15 -42.46 -11.75 -24.20
N HIS A 16 -41.15 -11.76 -24.46
CA HIS A 16 -40.17 -10.99 -23.71
C HIS A 16 -39.89 -9.66 -24.41
N HIS A 17 -40.11 -8.57 -23.68
CA HIS A 17 -39.71 -7.24 -24.14
C HIS A 17 -38.31 -6.87 -23.64
N LEU A 18 -37.44 -6.39 -24.54
CA LEU A 18 -36.11 -5.95 -24.18
C LEU A 18 -36.19 -4.62 -23.43
N VAL A 19 -35.75 -4.58 -22.18
CA VAL A 19 -35.67 -3.34 -21.40
C VAL A 19 -34.24 -2.82 -21.45
N VAL A 20 -34.05 -1.59 -21.93
CA VAL A 20 -32.76 -0.92 -22.00
C VAL A 20 -32.75 0.26 -21.06
N ALA A 21 -31.81 0.28 -20.11
CA ALA A 21 -31.62 1.39 -19.18
C ALA A 21 -30.30 2.12 -19.47
N LYS A 22 -30.34 3.45 -19.54
CA LYS A 22 -29.14 4.29 -19.58
C LYS A 22 -28.83 4.81 -18.17
N MET A 23 -27.64 4.50 -17.68
CA MET A 23 -27.17 4.93 -16.37
C MET A 23 -25.89 5.76 -16.50
N LYS A 24 -25.88 6.94 -15.85
CA LYS A 24 -24.68 7.75 -15.68
C LYS A 24 -24.23 7.61 -14.23
N MET A 25 -23.06 7.00 -14.01
CA MET A 25 -22.47 6.85 -12.69
C MET A 25 -21.29 7.82 -12.54
N LYS A 26 -21.24 8.54 -11.43
CA LYS A 26 -20.06 9.32 -11.03
C LYS A 26 -19.18 8.43 -10.15
N LEU A 27 -17.98 8.13 -10.62
CA LEU A 27 -17.00 7.39 -9.81
C LEU A 27 -16.18 8.38 -8.99
N LYS A 28 -15.94 8.06 -7.71
CA LYS A 28 -15.08 8.87 -6.85
C LYS A 28 -13.66 8.82 -7.40
N LYS A 29 -13.06 9.99 -7.66
CA LYS A 29 -11.66 10.10 -8.07
C LYS A 29 -10.78 9.57 -6.93
N TYR A 30 -9.97 8.56 -7.22
CA TYR A 30 -8.89 8.14 -6.32
C TYR A 30 -7.61 8.89 -6.70
N TRP A 31 -6.83 9.29 -5.69
CA TRP A 31 -5.59 10.02 -5.90
C TRP A 31 -4.44 9.02 -6.06
N THR A 32 -3.98 8.80 -7.28
CA THR A 32 -2.87 7.87 -7.59
C THR A 32 -1.49 8.51 -7.53
N ASN A 33 -1.42 9.84 -7.56
CA ASN A 33 -0.16 10.55 -7.79
C ASN A 33 0.22 11.35 -6.55
N GLY A 34 0.75 10.70 -5.52
CA GLY A 34 1.23 11.45 -4.34
C GLY A 34 1.65 10.66 -3.11
N GLN A 35 1.71 9.34 -3.19
CA GLN A 35 2.31 8.55 -2.12
C GLN A 35 3.06 7.43 -2.81
N THR A 36 4.39 7.55 -2.91
CA THR A 36 5.21 6.39 -2.54
C THR A 36 4.62 5.96 -1.20
N ALA A 37 3.76 4.93 -1.20
CA ALA A 37 3.05 4.54 0.00
C ALA A 37 4.14 4.36 1.05
N LEU A 38 4.24 5.29 2.01
CA LEU A 38 5.31 5.29 2.98
C LEU A 38 5.21 3.92 3.62
N GLN A 39 6.18 3.08 3.30
CA GLN A 39 6.16 1.68 3.68
C GLN A 39 6.39 1.67 5.17
N THR A 40 5.29 1.70 5.92
CA THR A 40 5.31 1.68 7.38
C THR A 40 5.73 0.28 7.83
N PHE A 41 6.51 0.23 8.89
CA PHE A 41 6.83 -1.05 9.54
C PHE A 41 5.63 -1.57 10.32
N ASN A 42 5.58 -2.88 10.51
CA ASN A 42 4.51 -3.49 11.30
C ASN A 42 4.77 -3.31 12.82
N THR A 43 4.35 -2.17 13.36
CA THR A 43 4.49 -1.84 14.79
C THR A 43 3.69 -2.75 15.72
N ALA A 44 2.72 -3.52 15.21
CA ALA A 44 1.99 -4.49 16.02
C ALA A 44 2.90 -5.57 16.61
N PHE A 45 4.02 -5.91 15.94
CA PHE A 45 5.00 -6.86 16.45
C PHE A 45 5.76 -6.37 17.69
N LEU A 46 5.72 -5.07 18.01
CA LEU A 46 6.27 -4.57 19.26
C LEU A 46 5.36 -4.87 20.46
N ARG A 47 4.13 -5.35 20.24
CA ARG A 47 3.26 -5.83 21.34
C ARG A 47 3.59 -7.27 21.76
N ASP A 48 4.23 -8.03 20.88
CA ASP A 48 4.71 -9.37 21.17
C ASP A 48 6.03 -9.26 21.95
N THR A 49 6.03 -9.78 23.18
CA THR A 49 7.18 -9.69 24.10
C THR A 49 8.42 -10.41 23.56
N VAL A 50 8.25 -11.52 22.85
CA VAL A 50 9.35 -12.29 22.26
C VAL A 50 9.98 -11.48 21.12
N LYS A 51 9.15 -10.95 20.22
CA LYS A 51 9.63 -10.13 19.10
C LYS A 51 10.24 -8.81 19.55
N LEU A 52 9.66 -8.17 20.57
CA LEU A 52 10.21 -6.94 21.14
C LEU A 52 11.58 -7.18 21.76
N ASN A 53 11.78 -8.30 22.47
CA ASN A 53 13.11 -8.66 23.00
C ASN A 53 14.11 -8.94 21.86
N LYS A 54 13.70 -9.66 20.81
CA LYS A 54 14.52 -9.86 19.61
C LYS A 54 14.90 -8.52 18.96
N PHE A 55 13.96 -7.59 18.85
CA PHE A 55 14.21 -6.24 18.33
C PHE A 55 15.25 -5.50 19.18
N LYS A 56 15.11 -5.50 20.51
CA LYS A 56 16.07 -4.86 21.42
C LYS A 56 17.49 -5.42 21.26
N ILE A 57 17.61 -6.75 21.21
CA ILE A 57 18.91 -7.42 21.06
C ILE A 57 19.54 -7.06 19.70
N ALA A 58 18.78 -7.19 18.60
CA ALA A 58 19.27 -6.88 17.27
C ALA A 58 19.69 -5.40 17.12
N LEU A 59 18.91 -4.50 17.73
CA LEU A 59 19.22 -3.07 17.74
C LEU A 59 20.51 -2.79 18.52
N ASN A 60 20.63 -3.31 19.73
CA ASN A 60 21.81 -3.11 20.57
C ASN A 60 23.07 -3.64 19.90
N ASN A 61 23.01 -4.83 19.29
CA ASN A 61 24.16 -5.41 18.59
C ASN A 61 24.61 -4.53 17.42
N ARG A 62 23.66 -3.97 16.64
CA ARG A 62 23.98 -3.06 15.54
C ARG A 62 24.54 -1.72 16.00
N PHE A 63 23.98 -1.15 17.06
CA PHE A 63 24.48 0.09 17.62
C PHE A 63 25.88 -0.09 18.23
N GLN A 64 26.16 -1.24 18.84
CA GLN A 64 27.50 -1.56 19.32
C GLN A 64 28.50 -1.60 18.15
N ALA A 65 28.17 -2.35 17.08
CA ALA A 65 29.00 -2.41 15.88
C ALA A 65 29.19 -1.02 15.23
N LEU A 66 28.14 -0.20 15.19
CA LEU A 66 28.21 1.17 14.68
C LEU A 66 29.12 2.06 15.55
N GLN A 67 29.04 1.92 16.87
CA GLN A 67 29.87 2.70 17.79
C GLN A 67 31.35 2.31 17.67
N ASP A 68 31.64 1.03 17.48
CA ASP A 68 33.02 0.56 17.29
C ASP A 68 33.58 1.05 15.95
N LEU A 69 32.80 1.01 14.87
CA LEU A 69 33.15 1.61 13.58
C LEU A 69 33.43 3.12 13.70
N MET A 70 32.61 3.84 14.46
CA MET A 70 32.75 5.29 14.68
C MET A 70 33.97 5.69 15.52
N LYS A 71 34.58 4.76 16.27
CA LYS A 71 35.83 5.01 17.00
C LYS A 71 37.05 4.89 16.10
N GLU A 72 36.97 4.05 15.06
CA GLU A 72 38.07 3.78 14.13
C GLU A 72 38.17 4.82 13.01
N GLU A 73 37.07 5.47 12.65
CA GLU A 73 36.98 6.38 11.51
C GLU A 73 36.59 7.81 11.95
N GLU A 74 37.33 8.83 11.49
CA GLU A 74 36.97 10.25 11.66
C GLU A 74 35.72 10.60 10.83
N THR A 75 34.56 10.13 11.30
CA THR A 75 33.28 10.31 10.63
C THR A 75 32.71 11.71 10.90
N THR A 76 32.20 12.35 9.84
CA THR A 76 31.52 13.63 9.99
C THR A 76 30.20 13.46 10.75
N MET A 77 29.68 14.53 11.35
CA MET A 77 28.40 14.46 12.06
C MET A 77 27.24 13.99 11.15
N GLY A 78 27.30 14.30 9.86
CA GLY A 78 26.32 13.82 8.87
C GLY A 78 26.37 12.31 8.67
N ASP A 79 27.58 11.74 8.61
CA ASP A 79 27.78 10.29 8.45
C ASP A 79 27.31 9.53 9.70
N LYS A 80 27.56 10.07 10.89
CA LYS A 80 27.06 9.52 12.16
C LYS A 80 25.53 9.46 12.17
N TRP A 81 24.87 10.55 11.75
CA TRP A 81 23.41 10.58 11.64
C TRP A 81 22.88 9.57 10.62
N LYS A 82 23.54 9.44 9.47
CA LYS A 82 23.21 8.45 8.44
C LYS A 82 23.33 7.02 8.98
N GLY A 83 24.43 6.68 9.64
CA GLY A 83 24.66 5.36 10.23
C GLY A 83 23.60 5.00 11.28
N MET A 84 23.20 5.94 12.15
CA MET A 84 22.12 5.71 13.12
C MET A 84 20.79 5.44 12.43
N LYS A 85 20.46 6.21 11.38
CA LYS A 85 19.23 6.02 10.60
C LYS A 85 19.22 4.66 9.90
N GLU A 86 20.35 4.22 9.35
CA GLU A 86 20.51 2.94 8.68
C GLU A 86 20.41 1.76 9.65
N ALA A 87 21.07 1.83 10.81
CA ALA A 87 20.99 0.81 11.85
C ALA A 87 19.54 0.61 12.34
N LEU A 88 18.82 1.72 12.57
CA LEU A 88 17.42 1.67 12.97
C LEU A 88 16.53 1.08 11.87
N THR A 89 16.67 1.59 10.64
CA THR A 89 15.84 1.17 9.49
C THR A 89 16.05 -0.31 9.17
N SER A 90 17.30 -0.78 9.19
CA SER A 90 17.65 -2.19 8.93
C SER A 90 17.06 -3.11 10.00
N THR A 91 17.07 -2.69 11.27
CA THR A 91 16.50 -3.47 12.38
C THR A 91 15.00 -3.55 12.31
N CYS A 92 14.34 -2.44 11.99
CA CYS A 92 12.91 -2.43 11.73
C CYS A 92 12.55 -3.35 10.56
N GLN A 93 13.31 -3.33 9.47
CA GLN A 93 13.05 -4.16 8.30
C GLN A 93 13.23 -5.66 8.60
N GLU A 94 14.27 -6.04 9.33
CA GLU A 94 14.55 -7.44 9.66
C GLU A 94 13.56 -8.03 10.68
N VAL A 95 13.22 -7.28 11.74
CA VAL A 95 12.45 -7.82 12.85
C VAL A 95 10.95 -7.53 12.72
N LEU A 96 10.60 -6.31 12.32
CA LEU A 96 9.21 -5.89 12.20
C LEU A 96 8.67 -6.15 10.79
N GLY A 97 9.51 -6.05 9.77
CA GLY A 97 9.09 -6.14 8.39
C GLY A 97 8.09 -5.05 8.01
N LEU A 98 7.71 -5.07 6.74
CA LEU A 98 6.80 -4.09 6.17
C LEU A 98 5.35 -4.43 6.50
N LYS A 99 4.56 -3.41 6.80
CA LYS A 99 3.12 -3.55 6.97
C LYS A 99 2.51 -3.94 5.62
N LYS A 100 1.99 -5.17 5.55
CA LYS A 100 1.23 -5.61 4.39
C LYS A 100 -0.11 -4.88 4.38
N TYR A 101 -0.41 -4.21 3.27
CA TYR A 101 -1.76 -3.73 3.02
C TYR A 101 -2.59 -4.90 2.54
N HIS A 102 -3.60 -5.26 3.33
CA HIS A 102 -4.65 -6.15 2.84
C HIS A 102 -5.50 -5.34 1.88
N HIS A 103 -5.23 -5.58 0.60
CA HIS A 103 -6.10 -5.10 -0.43
C HIS A 103 -7.47 -5.77 -0.30
N LYS A 104 -8.55 -4.99 -0.36
CA LYS A 104 -9.90 -5.58 -0.34
C LYS A 104 -10.13 -6.24 -1.69
N GLU A 105 -10.53 -7.51 -1.71
CA GLU A 105 -10.72 -8.31 -2.93
C GLU A 105 -11.58 -7.61 -3.99
N TRP A 106 -12.55 -6.80 -3.57
CA TRP A 106 -13.45 -6.09 -4.48
C TRP A 106 -12.86 -4.87 -5.22
N ILE A 107 -11.66 -4.38 -4.86
CA ILE A 107 -11.02 -3.23 -5.55
C ILE A 107 -9.85 -3.69 -6.41
N SER A 108 -9.96 -4.75 -7.22
CA SER A 108 -8.83 -5.26 -8.03
C SER A 108 -8.00 -4.17 -8.75
N THR A 109 -6.73 -4.47 -9.04
CA THR A 109 -5.87 -3.59 -9.86
C THR A 109 -6.51 -3.28 -11.20
N GLU A 110 -7.18 -4.27 -11.81
CA GLU A 110 -7.97 -4.11 -13.03
C GLU A 110 -9.11 -3.08 -12.88
N THR A 111 -9.77 -3.04 -11.71
CA THR A 111 -10.79 -2.03 -11.40
C THR A 111 -10.18 -0.63 -11.38
N LEU A 112 -8.98 -0.46 -10.82
CA LEU A 112 -8.27 0.83 -10.79
C LEU A 112 -7.84 1.25 -12.20
N ASP A 113 -7.32 0.33 -13.00
CA ASP A 113 -6.89 0.61 -14.38
C ASP A 113 -8.06 1.07 -15.26
N LYS A 114 -9.23 0.42 -15.15
CA LYS A 114 -10.46 0.83 -15.83
C LYS A 114 -10.94 2.23 -15.42
N ILE A 115 -10.71 2.65 -14.17
CA ILE A 115 -11.02 4.02 -13.72
C ILE A 115 -10.05 5.02 -14.37
N LYS A 116 -8.77 4.67 -14.50
CA LYS A 116 -7.76 5.51 -15.15
C LYS A 116 -8.01 5.65 -16.66
N GLU A 117 -8.33 4.57 -17.36
CA GLU A 117 -8.66 4.61 -18.80
C GLU A 117 -9.85 5.53 -19.10
N ARG A 118 -10.90 5.48 -18.28
CA ARG A 118 -12.06 6.38 -18.40
C ARG A 118 -11.74 7.85 -18.14
N LYS A 119 -10.63 8.15 -17.47
CA LYS A 119 -10.18 9.52 -17.19
C LYS A 119 -9.37 10.12 -18.34
N ASN A 120 -8.77 9.27 -19.18
CA ASN A 120 -7.94 9.67 -20.32
C ASN A 120 -8.73 9.72 -21.65
N LYS A 121 -10.05 9.45 -21.61
CA LYS A 121 -11.02 9.74 -22.67
C LYS A 121 -11.77 11.02 -22.35
#